data_AF-A0AAN7VR30-F1
#
_entry.id   AF-A0AAN7VR30-F1
#
_cell.length_a   1.000
_cell.length_b   1.000
_cell.length_c   1.000
_cell.angle_alpha   90.00
_cell.angle_beta   90.00
_cell.angle_gamma   90.00
#
_symmetry.space_group_name_H-M   'P 1'
#
loop_
_entity.id
_entity.type
_entity.pdbx_description
1 polymer ?
#
loop_
_entity_poly.entity_id
_entity_poly.type
_entity_poly.pdbx_seq_one_letter_code
_entity_poly.pdbx_strand_id
1 'polypeptide(L)'
;MTEQHARSCTCGHLTIEAEKRSGLHSTIMLSCWCGTSYSCSTIDCETENINKNAIWGTISSGSTFTHTKELLCVMDIPPLSGTLFCELQDQLSKVWMHASIKDMEAAGAEERKIALQNHNVDADGVPWICVYLDGGWSKRSYGSNFDAASGGVIIGRATKKVLYLGKTTKKIKQLEKIAQKAIFDNAHGDISSLIEDLGNGPNHVFSDHSKCKNYHCGEMMGETVTEFNQIRASGLFRLVQVSLVVRKADSLIDNETNNRAELFMSVLTRFNAGKRLNLIQKNSFQTRSLEFVVFKFRRLYTIDHNSGYRFLIDSGADVSVTPPSSDKTHPSSDKTLFAANGTPIVTFGEKLLQLDIGLRRNFSWVFIVAQVQQPILGADFCHILTCY
;
A
#
# COMPACT_ATOMS: atom_id res chain seq x y z
N MET A 1 -0.08 16.54 -40.59
CA MET A 1 0.10 17.57 -41.63
C MET A 1 -0.71 18.78 -41.23
N THR A 2 -0.16 19.99 -41.33
CA THR A 2 -1.00 21.18 -41.31
C THR A 2 -1.83 21.21 -42.61
N GLU A 3 -3.14 21.43 -42.53
CA GLU A 3 -4.03 21.48 -43.70
C GLU A 3 -3.52 22.44 -44.80
N GLN A 4 -2.79 23.49 -44.41
CA GLN A 4 -2.19 24.45 -45.33
C GLN A 4 -1.17 23.83 -46.30
N HIS A 5 -0.35 22.89 -45.86
CA HIS A 5 0.67 22.30 -46.74
C HIS A 5 0.04 21.36 -47.78
N ALA A 6 -0.93 20.54 -47.37
CA ALA A 6 -1.65 19.64 -48.26
C ALA A 6 -2.36 20.38 -49.41
N ARG A 7 -2.79 21.63 -49.18
CA ARG A 7 -3.52 22.45 -50.15
C ARG A 7 -2.61 23.26 -51.11
N SER A 8 -1.32 23.41 -50.82
CA SER A 8 -0.40 24.29 -51.55
C SER A 8 0.77 23.57 -52.23
N CYS A 9 1.10 22.36 -51.80
CA CYS A 9 2.22 21.59 -52.34
C CYS A 9 1.81 20.75 -53.56
N THR A 10 2.49 20.96 -54.69
CA THR A 10 2.29 20.19 -55.93
C THR A 10 3.15 18.93 -56.00
N CYS A 11 4.13 18.77 -55.09
CA CYS A 11 5.08 17.65 -55.13
C CYS A 11 4.47 16.32 -54.68
N GLY A 12 3.38 16.35 -53.88
CA GLY A 12 2.54 15.19 -53.54
C GLY A 12 3.21 13.97 -52.89
N HIS A 13 4.52 14.00 -52.68
CA HIS A 13 5.31 12.84 -52.26
C HIS A 13 5.99 13.12 -50.92
N LEU A 14 5.77 12.19 -49.98
CA LEU A 14 6.35 12.19 -48.65
C LEU A 14 7.31 11.01 -48.53
N THR A 15 8.49 11.28 -48.00
CA THR A 15 9.52 10.27 -47.71
C THR A 15 9.67 10.14 -46.20
N ILE A 16 9.79 8.91 -45.71
CA ILE A 16 10.14 8.65 -44.31
C ILE A 16 11.65 8.82 -44.19
N GLU A 17 12.10 9.78 -43.39
CA GLU A 17 13.53 10.04 -43.19
C GLU A 17 14.09 9.17 -42.07
N ALA A 18 13.35 9.06 -40.97
CA ALA A 18 13.73 8.21 -39.84
C ALA A 18 12.57 7.97 -38.89
N GLU A 19 12.69 6.91 -38.09
CA GLU A 19 11.86 6.64 -36.94
C GLU A 19 12.70 6.73 -35.68
N LYS A 20 12.23 7.50 -34.70
CA LYS A 20 12.79 7.54 -33.35
C LYS A 20 11.82 6.88 -32.38
N ARG A 21 12.17 5.68 -31.93
CA ARG A 21 11.41 4.94 -30.92
C ARG A 21 11.93 5.21 -29.51
N SER A 22 11.03 5.39 -28.55
CA SER A 22 11.32 5.40 -27.11
C SER A 22 10.24 4.62 -26.35
N GLY A 23 10.61 3.40 -25.98
CA GLY A 23 9.69 2.44 -25.38
C GLY A 23 8.58 2.04 -26.35
N LEU A 24 7.34 2.24 -25.91
CA LEU A 24 6.08 2.00 -26.62
C LEU A 24 5.63 3.18 -27.48
N HIS A 25 6.40 4.27 -27.53
CA HIS A 25 6.13 5.41 -28.41
C HIS A 25 7.15 5.45 -29.55
N SER A 26 6.66 5.75 -30.75
CA SER A 26 7.47 6.09 -31.91
C SER A 26 7.12 7.48 -32.44
N THR A 27 8.14 8.23 -32.83
CA THR A 27 8.03 9.48 -33.60
C THR A 27 8.66 9.26 -34.96
N ILE A 28 7.87 9.46 -36.01
CA ILE A 28 8.29 9.32 -37.40
C ILE A 28 8.57 10.72 -37.95
N MET A 29 9.75 10.88 -38.56
CA MET A 29 10.15 12.09 -39.25
C MET A 29 9.94 11.90 -40.74
N LEU A 30 9.19 12.83 -41.34
CA LEU A 30 8.78 12.81 -42.73
C LEU A 30 9.32 14.05 -43.43
N SER A 31 9.68 13.94 -44.70
CA SER A 31 9.94 15.11 -45.54
C SER A 31 9.17 15.04 -46.85
N CYS A 32 8.68 16.19 -47.28
CA CYS A 32 8.15 16.37 -48.61
C CYS A 32 9.29 16.78 -49.55
N TRP A 33 9.19 16.38 -50.82
CA TRP A 33 10.15 16.75 -51.86
C TRP A 33 10.28 18.26 -52.11
N CYS A 34 9.33 19.08 -51.66
CA CYS A 34 9.48 20.53 -51.66
C CYS A 34 10.42 21.06 -50.56
N GLY A 35 11.02 20.17 -49.75
CA GLY A 35 11.95 20.51 -48.66
C GLY A 35 11.28 20.77 -47.31
N THR A 36 9.97 20.57 -47.17
CA THR A 36 9.27 20.75 -45.89
C THR A 36 9.32 19.46 -45.06
N SER A 37 9.73 19.55 -43.80
CA SER A 37 9.77 18.41 -42.87
C SER A 37 8.60 18.42 -41.89
N TYR A 38 8.19 17.22 -41.46
CA TYR A 38 7.13 16.98 -40.49
C TYR A 38 7.60 15.94 -39.48
N SER A 39 6.99 15.97 -38.30
CA SER A 39 7.01 14.84 -37.39
C SER A 39 5.57 14.40 -37.09
N CYS A 40 5.36 13.10 -37.00
CA CYS A 40 4.15 12.53 -36.46
C CYS A 40 4.52 11.52 -35.37
N SER A 41 3.78 11.56 -34.27
CA SER A 41 3.95 10.62 -33.16
C SER A 41 2.78 9.66 -33.14
N THR A 42 3.06 8.41 -32.75
CA THR A 42 2.03 7.38 -32.50
C THR A 42 1.07 7.76 -31.38
N ILE A 43 1.43 8.75 -30.56
CA ILE A 43 0.68 9.23 -29.40
C ILE A 43 0.82 10.74 -29.32
N ASP A 44 -0.27 11.43 -29.00
CA ASP A 44 -0.25 12.88 -28.76
C ASP A 44 0.59 13.20 -27.52
N CYS A 45 1.56 14.09 -27.70
CA CYS A 45 2.56 14.43 -26.69
C CYS A 45 2.01 15.15 -25.46
N GLU A 46 0.78 15.66 -25.50
CA GLU A 46 0.22 16.54 -24.47
C GLU A 46 -0.52 15.79 -23.35
N THR A 47 -0.95 14.53 -23.54
CA THR A 47 -1.95 13.93 -22.64
C THR A 47 -1.56 12.59 -22.01
N GLU A 48 -0.81 11.70 -22.68
CA GLU A 48 -0.57 10.36 -22.15
C GLU A 48 0.84 9.82 -22.41
N ASN A 49 1.58 9.56 -21.33
CA ASN A 49 2.85 8.84 -21.41
C ASN A 49 2.57 7.33 -21.29
N ILE A 50 2.29 6.68 -22.42
CA ILE A 50 2.04 5.22 -22.50
C ILE A 50 3.09 4.40 -21.77
N ASN A 51 4.35 4.84 -21.77
CA ASN A 51 5.43 4.14 -21.10
C ASN A 51 5.22 4.17 -19.58
N LYS A 52 4.85 5.34 -19.02
CA LYS A 52 4.47 5.44 -17.59
C LYS A 52 3.24 4.60 -17.28
N ASN A 53 2.23 4.59 -18.15
CA ASN A 53 1.01 3.80 -17.94
C ASN A 53 1.28 2.30 -17.94
N ALA A 54 2.08 1.81 -18.89
CA ALA A 54 2.49 0.41 -18.95
C ALA A 54 3.29 -0.02 -17.71
N ILE A 55 4.18 0.84 -17.22
CA ILE A 55 4.96 0.60 -16.00
C ILE A 55 4.07 0.64 -14.77
N TRP A 56 3.16 1.60 -14.68
CA TRP A 56 2.18 1.67 -13.60
C TRP A 56 1.35 0.37 -13.57
N GLY A 57 0.74 -0.03 -14.68
CA GLY A 57 -0.02 -1.28 -14.76
C GLY A 57 0.80 -2.50 -14.35
N THR A 58 2.06 -2.57 -14.78
CA THR A 58 3.01 -3.62 -14.38
C THR A 58 3.19 -3.68 -12.86
N ILE A 59 3.40 -2.52 -12.23
CA ILE A 59 3.67 -2.44 -10.79
C ILE A 59 2.41 -2.77 -9.99
N SER A 60 1.26 -2.24 -10.39
CA SER A 60 -0.04 -2.48 -9.74
C SER A 60 -0.54 -3.93 -9.89
N SER A 61 -0.09 -4.65 -10.92
CA SER A 61 -0.37 -6.09 -11.04
C SER A 61 0.61 -6.96 -10.26
N GLY A 62 1.57 -6.36 -9.55
CA GLY A 62 2.65 -7.09 -8.87
C GLY A 62 3.69 -7.71 -9.82
N SER A 63 3.66 -7.33 -11.11
CA SER A 63 4.58 -7.81 -12.14
C SER A 63 5.92 -7.06 -12.09
N THR A 64 6.86 -7.47 -12.96
CA THR A 64 8.21 -6.91 -13.04
C THR A 64 8.57 -6.61 -14.49
N PHE A 65 9.66 -5.87 -14.70
CA PHE A 65 10.18 -5.58 -16.04
C PHE A 65 10.27 -6.82 -16.94
N THR A 66 10.80 -7.93 -16.42
CA THR A 66 10.96 -9.17 -17.21
C THR A 66 9.62 -9.69 -17.70
N HIS A 67 8.60 -9.74 -16.85
CA HIS A 67 7.26 -10.19 -17.25
C HIS A 67 6.65 -9.26 -18.30
N THR A 68 6.77 -7.94 -18.10
CA THR A 68 6.24 -6.97 -19.06
C THR A 68 6.98 -7.05 -20.38
N LYS A 69 8.30 -7.25 -20.35
CA LYS A 69 9.11 -7.46 -21.54
C LYS A 69 8.68 -8.73 -22.28
N GLU A 70 8.54 -9.85 -21.58
CA GLU A 70 8.10 -11.12 -22.15
C GLU A 70 6.70 -11.00 -22.76
N LEU A 71 5.75 -10.41 -22.03
CA LEU A 71 4.40 -10.15 -22.51
C LEU A 71 4.40 -9.33 -23.81
N LEU A 72 5.12 -8.21 -23.83
CA LEU A 72 5.22 -7.35 -25.00
C LEU A 72 5.88 -8.08 -26.18
N CYS A 73 6.95 -8.85 -25.92
CA CYS A 73 7.60 -9.67 -26.94
C CYS A 73 6.66 -10.73 -27.54
N VAL A 74 5.81 -11.38 -26.74
CA VAL A 74 4.82 -12.35 -27.23
C VAL A 74 3.75 -11.69 -28.09
N MET A 75 3.43 -10.42 -27.82
CA MET A 75 2.49 -9.63 -28.61
C MET A 75 3.13 -8.99 -29.85
N ASP A 76 4.40 -9.29 -30.15
CA ASP A 76 5.21 -8.62 -31.18
C ASP A 76 5.29 -7.08 -31.00
N ILE A 77 5.13 -6.61 -29.75
CA ILE A 77 5.29 -5.21 -29.39
C ILE A 77 6.73 -4.99 -28.91
N PRO A 78 7.50 -4.09 -29.53
CA PRO A 78 8.87 -3.82 -29.09
C PRO A 78 8.90 -3.32 -27.64
N PRO A 79 9.62 -4.00 -26.72
CA PRO A 79 9.56 -3.67 -25.30
C PRO A 79 10.32 -2.38 -24.97
N LEU A 80 10.02 -1.83 -23.78
CA LEU A 80 10.82 -0.77 -23.18
C LEU A 80 12.23 -1.27 -22.87
N SER A 81 13.22 -0.37 -22.94
CA SER A 81 14.55 -0.68 -22.42
C SER A 81 14.50 -0.78 -20.90
N GLY A 82 15.38 -1.61 -20.31
CA GLY A 82 15.47 -1.72 -18.85
C GLY A 82 15.80 -0.39 -18.18
N THR A 83 16.66 0.43 -18.81
CA THR A 83 17.01 1.77 -18.33
C THR A 83 15.80 2.69 -18.27
N LEU A 84 15.03 2.79 -19.37
CA LEU A 84 13.83 3.63 -19.42
C LEU A 84 12.76 3.13 -18.43
N PHE A 85 12.63 1.81 -18.27
CA PHE A 85 11.73 1.22 -17.28
C PHE A 85 12.10 1.67 -15.86
N CYS A 86 13.37 1.55 -15.47
CA CYS A 86 13.86 1.95 -14.15
C CYS A 86 13.67 3.45 -13.89
N GLU A 87 13.99 4.30 -14.87
CA GLU A 87 13.83 5.76 -14.76
C GLU A 87 12.39 6.17 -14.52
N LEU A 88 11.46 5.63 -15.31
CA LEU A 88 10.04 5.93 -15.19
C LEU A 88 9.43 5.30 -13.93
N GLN A 89 9.87 4.11 -13.52
CA GLN A 89 9.51 3.52 -12.24
C GLN A 89 9.97 4.41 -11.08
N ASP A 90 11.17 4.98 -11.13
CA ASP A 90 11.66 5.90 -10.10
C ASP A 90 10.86 7.20 -10.07
N GLN A 91 10.44 7.72 -11.22
CA GLN A 91 9.53 8.87 -11.30
C GLN A 91 8.18 8.56 -10.64
N LEU A 92 7.55 7.42 -10.96
CA LEU A 92 6.30 6.99 -10.36
C LEU A 92 6.45 6.78 -8.83
N SER A 93 7.55 6.15 -8.42
CA SER A 93 7.89 5.94 -7.00
C SER A 93 7.91 7.25 -6.22
N LYS A 94 8.50 8.32 -6.77
CA LYS A 94 8.51 9.65 -6.14
C LYS A 94 7.11 10.23 -5.99
N VAL A 95 6.27 10.11 -7.01
CA VAL A 95 4.88 10.59 -6.99
C VAL A 95 4.08 9.84 -5.92
N TRP A 96 4.18 8.51 -5.88
CA TRP A 96 3.48 7.69 -4.89
C TRP A 96 3.98 7.93 -3.48
N MET A 97 5.29 8.12 -3.29
CA MET A 97 5.86 8.46 -2.00
C MET A 97 5.32 9.78 -1.48
N HIS A 98 5.29 10.83 -2.32
CA HIS A 98 4.74 12.12 -1.94
C HIS A 98 3.24 12.04 -1.58
N ALA A 99 2.45 11.34 -2.41
CA ALA A 99 1.03 11.12 -2.14
C ALA A 99 0.80 10.32 -0.84
N SER A 100 1.59 9.27 -0.61
CA SER A 100 1.52 8.44 0.61
C SER A 100 1.83 9.25 1.86
N ILE A 101 2.87 10.10 1.82
CA ILE A 101 3.25 10.96 2.95
C ILE A 101 2.09 11.89 3.29
N LYS A 102 1.52 12.56 2.29
CA LYS A 102 0.37 13.45 2.49
C LYS A 102 -0.83 12.74 3.11
N ASP A 103 -1.11 11.51 2.69
CA ASP A 103 -2.19 10.70 3.27
C ASP A 103 -1.91 10.30 4.72
N MET A 104 -0.67 9.88 5.02
CA MET A 104 -0.24 9.51 6.36
C MET A 104 -0.25 10.71 7.31
N GLU A 105 0.15 11.90 6.84
CA GLU A 105 0.06 13.15 7.59
C GLU A 105 -1.39 13.52 7.91
N ALA A 106 -2.30 13.41 6.93
CA ALA A 106 -3.72 13.66 7.13
C ALA A 106 -4.34 12.66 8.13
N ALA A 107 -3.97 11.38 8.04
CA ALA A 107 -4.39 10.37 9.00
C ALA A 107 -3.85 10.64 10.41
N GLY A 108 -2.60 11.09 10.52
CA GLY A 108 -1.99 11.50 11.79
C GLY A 108 -2.68 12.70 12.41
N ALA A 109 -3.05 13.71 11.60
CA ALA A 109 -3.79 14.87 12.07
C ALA A 109 -5.19 14.50 12.59
N GLU A 110 -5.86 13.53 11.95
CA GLU A 110 -7.16 13.02 12.38
C GLU A 110 -7.06 12.26 13.71
N GLU A 111 -6.09 11.34 13.86
CA GLU A 111 -5.82 10.66 15.13
C GLU A 111 -5.49 11.66 16.25
N ARG A 112 -4.68 12.69 15.95
CA ARG A 112 -4.38 13.76 16.91
C ARG A 112 -5.64 14.51 17.36
N LYS A 113 -6.56 14.81 16.44
CA LYS A 113 -7.83 15.47 16.77
C LYS A 113 -8.69 14.62 17.69
N ILE A 114 -8.77 13.31 17.42
CA ILE A 114 -9.50 12.34 18.25
C ILE A 114 -8.86 12.24 19.64
N ALA A 115 -7.53 12.22 19.74
CA ALA A 115 -6.83 12.20 21.02
C ALA A 115 -7.17 13.42 21.89
N LEU A 116 -7.18 14.62 21.30
CA LEU A 116 -7.54 15.86 22.01
C LEU A 116 -9.00 15.85 22.47
N GLN A 117 -9.93 15.36 21.64
CA GLN A 117 -11.36 15.24 22.00
C GLN A 117 -11.59 14.27 23.15
N ASN A 118 -10.81 13.20 23.22
CA ASN A 118 -10.90 12.20 24.29
C ASN A 118 -10.09 12.59 25.54
N HIS A 119 -9.49 13.78 25.57
CA HIS A 119 -8.56 14.21 26.63
C HIS A 119 -7.40 13.22 26.86
N ASN A 120 -6.98 12.51 25.81
CA ASN A 120 -5.82 11.64 25.82
C ASN A 120 -4.55 12.48 25.64
N VAL A 121 -4.23 13.26 26.65
CA VAL A 121 -3.04 14.11 26.73
C VAL A 121 -2.16 13.67 27.89
N ASP A 122 -0.86 13.84 27.76
CA ASP A 122 0.08 13.61 28.86
C ASP A 122 0.16 14.81 29.83
N ALA A 123 1.02 14.71 30.84
CA ALA A 123 1.21 15.74 31.86
C ALA A 123 1.67 17.09 31.29
N ASP A 124 2.31 17.09 30.11
CA ASP A 124 2.81 18.28 29.42
C ASP A 124 1.78 18.81 28.38
N GLY A 125 0.59 18.20 28.30
CA GLY A 125 -0.47 18.57 27.36
C GLY A 125 -0.26 18.03 25.94
N VAL A 126 0.67 17.10 25.74
CA VAL A 126 0.95 16.50 24.44
C VAL A 126 -0.05 15.35 24.20
N PRO A 127 -0.80 15.36 23.08
CA PRO A 127 -1.75 14.30 22.79
C PRO A 127 -1.02 12.99 22.45
N TRP A 128 -1.49 11.88 23.03
CA TRP A 128 -0.99 10.54 22.73
C TRP A 128 -2.08 9.71 22.04
N ILE A 129 -1.65 8.84 21.13
CA ILE A 129 -2.53 7.99 20.32
C ILE A 129 -2.16 6.52 20.50
N CYS A 130 -3.16 5.65 20.50
CA CYS A 130 -2.93 4.21 20.47
C CYS A 130 -2.81 3.75 19.02
N VAL A 131 -1.85 2.87 18.74
CA VAL A 131 -1.57 2.37 17.39
C VAL A 131 -1.46 0.84 17.38
N TYR A 132 -1.72 0.25 16.22
CA TYR A 132 -1.22 -1.08 15.88
C TYR A 132 0.14 -0.91 15.22
N LEU A 133 1.12 -1.70 15.65
CA LEU A 133 2.48 -1.66 15.14
C LEU A 133 2.86 -3.07 14.69
N ASP A 134 3.47 -3.16 13.51
CA ASP A 134 4.26 -4.30 13.11
C ASP A 134 5.60 -3.77 12.58
N GLY A 135 6.69 -4.18 13.22
CA GLY A 135 8.06 -3.77 12.90
C GLY A 135 8.80 -4.71 11.94
N GLY A 136 8.17 -5.85 11.61
CA GLY A 136 8.74 -6.88 10.76
C GLY A 136 8.33 -6.71 9.29
N TRP A 137 9.30 -6.76 8.38
CA TRP A 137 8.98 -7.16 7.00
C TRP A 137 8.66 -8.65 6.98
N SER A 138 7.87 -9.07 5.99
CA SER A 138 7.57 -10.48 5.71
C SER A 138 8.85 -11.33 5.65
N LYS A 139 8.92 -12.38 6.48
CA LYS A 139 9.99 -13.38 6.41
C LYS A 139 9.93 -14.14 5.08
N ARG A 140 11.07 -14.28 4.41
CA ARG A 140 11.19 -15.03 3.15
C ARG A 140 11.27 -16.52 3.45
N SER A 141 10.19 -17.27 3.25
CA SER A 141 10.19 -18.72 3.44
C SER A 141 10.78 -19.45 2.23
N TYR A 142 12.09 -19.74 2.25
CA TYR A 142 12.75 -20.97 1.74
C TYR A 142 14.25 -21.00 2.14
N GLY A 143 14.62 -21.98 3.00
CA GLY A 143 15.95 -22.59 3.11
C GLY A 143 17.15 -21.75 3.61
N SER A 144 17.13 -20.44 3.43
CA SER A 144 18.14 -19.52 3.98
C SER A 144 17.44 -18.21 4.38
N ASN A 145 17.62 -17.80 5.63
CA ASN A 145 17.00 -16.63 6.24
C ASN A 145 17.55 -15.32 5.62
N PHE A 146 17.14 -14.99 4.40
CA PHE A 146 17.41 -13.68 3.82
C PHE A 146 16.34 -12.69 4.28
N ASP A 147 16.62 -11.99 5.37
CA ASP A 147 15.80 -10.88 5.86
C ASP A 147 15.80 -9.75 4.83
N ALA A 148 14.61 -9.32 4.37
CA ALA A 148 14.51 -8.04 3.67
C ALA A 148 14.94 -6.92 4.62
N ALA A 149 15.58 -5.86 4.10
CA ALA A 149 16.04 -4.73 4.90
C ALA A 149 14.84 -4.05 5.60
N SER A 150 14.63 -4.40 6.88
CA SER A 150 13.77 -3.79 7.93
C SER A 150 12.69 -2.82 7.45
N GLY A 151 11.43 -3.07 7.78
CA GLY A 151 10.35 -2.13 7.53
C GLY A 151 9.18 -2.46 8.40
N GLY A 152 8.45 -1.41 8.76
CA GLY A 152 7.33 -1.50 9.68
C GLY A 152 6.18 -0.63 9.22
N VAL A 153 5.01 -1.00 9.72
CA VAL A 153 3.76 -0.27 9.51
C VAL A 153 3.22 0.16 10.87
N ILE A 154 2.75 1.41 10.92
CA ILE A 154 1.99 1.96 12.04
C ILE A 154 0.59 2.25 11.54
N ILE A 155 -0.43 1.73 12.21
CA ILE A 155 -1.84 1.96 11.89
C ILE A 155 -2.52 2.57 13.10
N GLY A 156 -3.22 3.68 12.91
CA GLY A 156 -3.96 4.36 13.98
C GLY A 156 -5.09 3.49 14.53
N ARG A 157 -5.23 3.41 15.87
CA ARG A 157 -6.27 2.55 16.48
C ARG A 157 -7.66 3.12 16.32
N ALA A 158 -7.85 4.44 16.26
CA ALA A 158 -9.19 5.02 16.15
C ALA A 158 -9.65 5.06 14.69
N THR A 159 -8.83 5.64 13.81
CA THR A 159 -9.11 5.84 12.39
C THR A 159 -8.92 4.57 11.56
N LYS A 160 -8.08 3.63 12.03
CA LYS A 160 -7.68 2.42 11.30
C LYS A 160 -6.95 2.72 9.98
N LYS A 161 -6.39 3.93 9.85
CA LYS A 161 -5.61 4.38 8.70
C LYS A 161 -4.11 4.19 8.94
N VAL A 162 -3.35 4.02 7.87
CA VAL A 162 -1.88 3.92 7.93
C VAL A 162 -1.32 5.29 8.31
N LEU A 163 -0.50 5.32 9.36
CA LEU A 163 0.19 6.51 9.86
C LEU A 163 1.66 6.53 9.46
N TYR A 164 2.23 5.34 9.23
CA TYR A 164 3.62 5.19 8.80
C TYR A 164 3.77 3.88 8.04
N LEU A 165 4.54 3.94 6.95
CA LEU A 165 5.02 2.78 6.22
C LEU A 165 6.45 3.09 5.74
N GLY A 166 7.43 2.39 6.27
CA GLY A 166 8.83 2.73 5.97
C GLY A 166 9.84 1.76 6.54
N LYS A 167 11.13 2.06 6.30
CA LYS A 167 12.23 1.24 6.79
C LYS A 167 12.42 1.43 8.29
N THR A 168 12.45 0.34 9.06
CA THR A 168 12.80 0.39 10.48
C THR A 168 14.30 0.70 10.63
N THR A 169 14.62 1.66 11.50
CA THR A 169 16.00 2.04 11.80
C THR A 169 16.72 0.91 12.55
N LYS A 170 18.06 0.89 12.50
CA LYS A 170 18.88 -0.09 13.25
C LYS A 170 18.52 -0.10 14.75
N LYS A 171 18.20 1.08 15.32
CA LYS A 171 17.79 1.23 16.72
C LYS A 171 16.45 0.55 17.03
N ILE A 172 15.44 0.65 16.15
CA ILE A 172 14.16 -0.07 16.34
C ILE A 172 14.37 -1.59 16.31
N LYS A 173 15.22 -2.09 15.41
CA LYS A 173 15.59 -3.52 15.38
C LYS A 173 16.31 -4.00 16.64
N GLN A 174 17.15 -3.15 17.23
CA GLN A 174 17.81 -3.48 18.50
C GLN A 174 16.78 -3.53 19.63
N LEU A 175 15.84 -2.57 19.68
CA LEU A 175 14.74 -2.57 20.66
C LEU A 175 13.88 -3.84 20.55
N GLU A 176 13.51 -4.23 19.33
CA GLU A 176 12.74 -5.45 19.07
C GLU A 176 13.47 -6.69 19.56
N LYS A 177 14.76 -6.83 19.26
CA LYS A 177 15.57 -7.96 19.71
C LYS A 177 15.68 -8.04 21.23
N ILE A 178 15.84 -6.90 21.91
CA ILE A 178 15.91 -6.85 23.36
C ILE A 178 14.56 -7.20 23.99
N ALA A 179 13.46 -6.70 23.43
CA ALA A 179 12.13 -7.06 23.88
C ALA A 179 11.85 -8.56 23.69
N GLN A 180 12.19 -9.13 22.53
CA GLN A 180 12.06 -10.57 22.26
C GLN A 180 12.93 -11.40 23.21
N LYS A 181 14.16 -10.97 23.47
CA LYS A 181 15.06 -11.63 24.42
C LYS A 181 14.50 -11.56 25.85
N ALA A 182 14.00 -10.40 26.28
CA ALA A 182 13.35 -10.23 27.57
C ALA A 182 12.11 -11.12 27.71
N ILE A 183 11.26 -11.19 26.68
CA ILE A 183 10.07 -12.06 26.69
C ILE A 183 10.48 -13.54 26.76
N PHE A 184 11.48 -13.96 25.99
CA PHE A 184 11.95 -15.35 25.98
C PHE A 184 12.60 -15.76 27.31
N ASP A 185 13.48 -14.91 27.85
CA ASP A 185 14.20 -15.18 29.10
C ASP A 185 13.26 -15.17 30.31
N ASN A 186 12.17 -14.38 30.27
CA ASN A 186 11.17 -14.29 31.34
C ASN A 186 9.88 -15.12 31.06
N ALA A 187 9.88 -15.97 30.02
CA ALA A 187 8.71 -16.77 29.59
C ALA A 187 8.17 -17.73 30.67
N HIS A 188 8.93 -17.97 31.74
CA HIS A 188 8.55 -18.82 32.87
C HIS A 188 7.73 -18.10 33.96
N GLY A 189 7.11 -16.95 33.64
CA GLY A 189 6.11 -16.31 34.49
C GLY A 189 6.63 -15.22 35.43
N ASP A 190 7.89 -14.79 35.30
CA ASP A 190 8.39 -13.62 36.04
C ASP A 190 8.01 -12.31 35.35
N ILE A 191 6.75 -11.93 35.52
CA ILE A 191 6.16 -10.68 35.03
C ILE A 191 6.94 -9.46 35.57
N SER A 192 7.44 -9.53 36.80
CA SER A 192 8.11 -8.39 37.44
C SER A 192 9.47 -8.13 36.80
N SER A 193 10.24 -9.19 36.55
CA SER A 193 11.51 -9.08 35.82
C SER A 193 11.28 -8.69 34.35
N LEU A 194 10.23 -9.20 33.70
CA LEU A 194 9.87 -8.80 32.33
C LEU A 194 9.52 -7.30 32.23
N ILE A 195 8.77 -6.77 33.20
CA ILE A 195 8.44 -5.34 33.29
C ILE A 195 9.69 -4.47 33.38
N GLU A 196 10.66 -4.88 34.21
CA GLU A 196 11.92 -4.18 34.39
C GLU A 196 12.79 -4.24 33.13
N ASP A 197 12.90 -5.42 32.51
CA ASP A 197 13.72 -5.65 31.32
C ASP A 197 13.17 -4.91 30.09
N LEU A 198 11.84 -4.94 29.89
CA LEU A 198 11.17 -4.16 28.85
C LEU A 198 11.30 -2.66 29.10
N GLY A 199 11.12 -2.22 30.36
CA GLY A 199 11.25 -0.82 30.75
C GLY A 199 12.67 -0.27 30.54
N ASN A 200 13.69 -1.12 30.70
CA ASN A 200 15.08 -0.74 30.49
C ASN A 200 15.57 -0.88 29.03
N GLY A 201 14.80 -1.55 28.16
CA GLY A 201 15.15 -1.77 26.76
C GLY A 201 15.59 -0.51 25.98
N PRO A 202 14.90 0.64 26.10
CA PRO A 202 15.36 1.88 25.48
C PRO A 202 16.70 2.38 25.99
N ASN A 203 16.91 2.39 27.31
CA ASN A 203 18.18 2.85 27.87
C ASN A 203 19.33 2.01 27.31
N HIS A 204 19.17 0.69 27.27
CA HIS A 204 20.14 -0.21 26.66
C HIS A 204 20.45 0.13 25.18
N VAL A 205 19.43 0.32 24.34
CA VAL A 205 19.64 0.62 22.90
C VAL A 205 20.28 1.97 22.66
N PHE A 206 20.03 2.92 23.55
CA PHE A 206 20.63 4.24 23.51
C PHE A 206 21.91 4.32 24.35
N SER A 207 22.53 3.18 24.66
CA SER A 207 23.85 3.08 25.31
C SER A 207 23.91 3.56 26.77
N ASP A 208 22.80 3.48 27.49
CA ASP A 208 22.74 3.57 28.95
C ASP A 208 22.56 2.17 29.55
N HIS A 209 23.67 1.63 30.04
CA HIS A 209 23.75 0.28 30.59
C HIS A 209 23.63 0.26 32.13
N SER A 210 23.30 1.38 32.77
CA SER A 210 23.27 1.52 34.24
C SER A 210 22.34 0.54 34.95
N LYS A 211 21.26 0.11 34.29
CA LYS A 211 20.26 -0.82 34.81
C LYS A 211 20.21 -2.15 34.05
N CYS A 212 21.22 -2.44 33.23
CA CYS A 212 21.25 -3.68 32.46
C CYS A 212 21.64 -4.87 33.33
N LYS A 213 20.88 -5.96 33.26
CA LYS A 213 21.22 -7.24 33.88
C LYS A 213 22.25 -8.02 33.04
N ASN A 214 23.08 -8.82 33.70
CA ASN A 214 24.21 -9.53 33.08
C ASN A 214 23.82 -10.50 31.94
N TYR A 215 22.61 -11.06 31.98
CA TYR A 215 22.12 -11.95 30.92
C TYR A 215 21.58 -11.16 29.70
N HIS A 216 21.25 -9.88 29.87
CA HIS A 216 20.74 -9.02 28.80
C HIS A 216 21.81 -8.14 28.15
N CYS A 217 22.93 -7.88 28.82
CA CYS A 217 24.00 -7.01 28.33
C CYS A 217 25.37 -7.66 28.48
N GLY A 218 26.12 -7.78 27.37
CA GLY A 218 27.49 -8.28 27.37
C GLY A 218 28.56 -7.21 27.59
N GLU A 219 28.16 -5.94 27.63
CA GLU A 219 29.06 -4.80 27.85
C GLU A 219 29.11 -4.47 29.34
N MET A 220 30.29 -4.58 29.92
CA MET A 220 30.58 -4.15 31.29
C MET A 220 30.74 -2.63 31.31
N MET A 221 30.17 -2.00 32.34
CA MET A 221 30.02 -0.56 32.53
C MET A 221 31.12 0.29 31.86
N GLY A 222 30.77 0.99 30.78
CA GLY A 222 31.69 1.82 30.01
C GLY A 222 30.96 2.93 29.25
N GLU A 223 31.28 4.17 29.63
CA GLU A 223 31.04 5.47 28.98
C GLU A 223 29.64 5.78 28.41
N THR A 224 28.93 6.64 29.15
CA THR A 224 27.77 7.42 28.69
C THR A 224 28.11 8.19 27.41
N VAL A 225 27.51 7.77 26.29
CA VAL A 225 27.68 8.41 24.98
C VAL A 225 26.94 9.75 24.94
N THR A 226 27.63 10.79 24.48
CA THR A 226 27.18 12.19 24.37
C THR A 226 25.85 12.36 23.63
N GLU A 227 25.52 11.47 22.68
CA GLU A 227 24.23 11.45 21.96
C GLU A 227 23.03 11.19 22.87
N PHE A 228 23.13 10.31 23.88
CA PHE A 228 22.01 9.97 24.75
C PHE A 228 21.60 11.16 25.64
N ASN A 229 22.59 11.87 26.17
CA ASN A 229 22.37 13.07 26.97
C ASN A 229 21.69 14.18 26.15
N GLN A 230 22.04 14.31 24.86
CA GLN A 230 21.38 15.25 23.94
C GLN A 230 19.92 14.84 23.64
N ILE A 231 19.66 13.54 23.38
CA ILE A 231 18.30 13.04 23.11
C ILE A 231 17.41 13.18 24.37
N ARG A 232 17.96 12.91 25.56
CA ARG A 232 17.26 13.10 26.82
C ARG A 232 16.99 14.57 27.12
N ALA A 233 17.96 15.47 26.84
CA ALA A 233 17.80 16.90 27.00
C ALA A 233 16.78 17.50 26.00
N SER A 234 16.66 16.93 24.80
CA SER A 234 15.69 17.36 23.78
C SER A 234 14.23 17.00 24.09
N GLY A 235 13.97 16.20 25.14
CA GLY A 235 12.64 15.70 25.47
C GLY A 235 12.14 14.57 24.56
N LEU A 236 12.79 14.32 23.42
CA LEU A 236 12.43 13.23 22.47
C LEU A 236 12.42 11.86 23.14
N PHE A 237 13.30 11.62 24.12
CA PHE A 237 13.32 10.36 24.87
C PHE A 237 12.03 10.11 25.65
N ARG A 238 11.32 11.16 26.09
CA ARG A 238 10.04 11.03 26.81
C ARG A 238 8.91 10.52 25.91
N LEU A 239 9.03 10.71 24.60
CA LEU A 239 8.07 10.22 23.61
C LEU A 239 8.21 8.72 23.34
N VAL A 240 9.34 8.11 23.70
CA VAL A 240 9.55 6.66 23.65
C VAL A 240 8.86 6.03 24.87
N GLN A 241 7.52 5.99 24.84
CA GLN A 241 6.72 5.42 25.93
C GLN A 241 6.66 3.89 25.83
N VAL A 242 7.50 3.20 26.61
CA VAL A 242 7.41 1.74 26.81
C VAL A 242 6.31 1.37 27.82
N SER A 243 5.71 2.36 28.49
CA SER A 243 4.71 2.17 29.54
C SER A 243 3.51 1.33 29.10
N LEU A 244 3.08 1.43 27.84
CA LEU A 244 2.00 0.61 27.29
C LEU A 244 2.40 -0.85 27.07
N VAL A 245 3.64 -1.11 26.64
CA VAL A 245 4.18 -2.46 26.45
C VAL A 245 4.41 -3.13 27.80
N VAL A 246 4.98 -2.39 28.76
CA VAL A 246 5.20 -2.82 30.14
C VAL A 246 3.88 -3.14 30.85
N ARG A 247 2.83 -2.31 30.68
CA ARG A 247 1.47 -2.57 31.21
C ARG A 247 0.78 -3.79 30.61
N LYS A 248 1.33 -4.37 29.53
CA LYS A 248 0.81 -5.55 28.84
C LYS A 248 1.76 -6.74 28.92
N ALA A 249 2.78 -6.67 29.78
CA ALA A 249 3.73 -7.77 30.02
C ALA A 249 3.03 -9.11 30.25
N ASP A 250 1.93 -9.12 31.03
CA ASP A 250 1.11 -10.30 31.30
C ASP A 250 0.60 -10.98 30.02
N SER A 251 0.16 -10.19 29.03
CA SER A 251 -0.36 -10.68 27.75
C SER A 251 0.73 -11.01 26.74
N LEU A 252 1.96 -10.50 26.92
CA LEU A 252 3.10 -10.77 26.04
C LEU A 252 3.73 -12.14 26.32
N ILE A 253 3.58 -12.65 27.55
CA ILE A 253 4.00 -14.01 27.93
C ILE A 253 3.16 -15.07 27.20
N ASP A 254 1.91 -14.76 26.86
CA ASP A 254 0.97 -15.71 26.24
C ASP A 254 0.95 -15.70 24.69
N ASN A 255 1.86 -14.98 24.02
CA ASN A 255 2.10 -15.01 22.56
C ASN A 255 0.83 -14.86 21.65
N GLU A 256 -0.09 -13.97 22.01
CA GLU A 256 -1.28 -13.63 21.22
C GLU A 256 -0.94 -12.60 20.12
N THR A 257 -0.66 -13.06 18.88
CA THR A 257 -0.06 -12.17 17.84
C THR A 257 -1.02 -11.50 16.85
N ASN A 258 -2.27 -11.96 16.68
CA ASN A 258 -3.10 -11.51 15.55
C ASN A 258 -3.61 -10.05 15.67
N ASN A 259 -2.81 -9.08 15.20
CA ASN A 259 -3.18 -7.66 15.20
C ASN A 259 -3.44 -7.12 13.77
N ARG A 260 -4.05 -5.93 13.67
CA ARG A 260 -4.43 -5.34 12.37
C ARG A 260 -3.23 -4.95 11.50
N ALA A 261 -2.07 -4.70 12.09
CA ALA A 261 -0.84 -4.43 11.34
C ALA A 261 -0.33 -5.72 10.68
N GLU A 262 -0.39 -6.87 11.36
CA GLU A 262 -0.08 -8.18 10.76
C GLU A 262 -1.03 -8.53 9.61
N LEU A 263 -2.33 -8.27 9.78
CA LEU A 263 -3.32 -8.48 8.70
C LEU A 263 -3.02 -7.60 7.48
N PHE A 264 -2.68 -6.32 7.70
CA PHE A 264 -2.26 -5.42 6.63
C PHE A 264 -1.03 -5.96 5.89
N MET A 265 -0.01 -6.40 6.64
CA MET A 265 1.22 -6.95 6.07
C MET A 265 0.97 -8.24 5.28
N SER A 266 0.06 -9.10 5.75
CA SER A 266 -0.39 -10.29 5.03
C SER A 266 -1.05 -9.94 3.69
N VAL A 267 -1.97 -8.98 3.67
CA VAL A 267 -2.63 -8.51 2.43
C VAL A 267 -1.62 -7.85 1.49
N LEU A 268 -0.75 -6.98 2.00
CA LEU A 268 0.32 -6.33 1.23
C LEU A 268 1.27 -7.36 0.60
N THR A 269 1.56 -8.45 1.31
CA THR A 269 2.42 -9.53 0.80
C THR A 269 1.73 -10.33 -0.30
N ARG A 270 0.42 -10.57 -0.19
CA ARG A 270 -0.39 -11.18 -1.27
C ARG A 270 -0.42 -10.29 -2.50
N PHE A 271 -0.65 -8.99 -2.33
CA PHE A 271 -0.68 -8.02 -3.43
C PHE A 271 0.67 -7.89 -4.14
N ASN A 272 1.77 -7.89 -3.37
CA ASN A 272 3.12 -7.92 -3.93
C ASN A 272 3.50 -9.25 -4.62
N ALA A 273 2.53 -10.17 -4.77
CA ALA A 273 2.69 -11.50 -5.34
C ALA A 273 3.89 -12.22 -4.73
N GLY A 274 3.84 -12.40 -3.40
CA GLY A 274 4.89 -12.94 -2.54
C GLY A 274 6.04 -13.66 -3.26
N LYS A 275 7.28 -13.27 -2.92
CA LYS A 275 8.54 -13.97 -3.25
C LYS A 275 9.16 -13.75 -4.64
N ARG A 276 8.64 -12.92 -5.56
CA ARG A 276 9.30 -12.71 -6.88
C ARG A 276 10.31 -11.54 -6.87
N LEU A 277 11.58 -11.87 -7.11
CA LEU A 277 12.70 -10.92 -7.18
C LEU A 277 12.61 -10.09 -8.46
N ASN A 278 12.31 -8.79 -8.33
CA ASN A 278 12.75 -7.84 -9.34
C ASN A 278 14.25 -7.59 -9.12
N LEU A 279 15.09 -8.33 -9.83
CA LEU A 279 16.56 -8.30 -9.72
C LEU A 279 17.18 -6.98 -10.20
N ILE A 280 16.39 -6.10 -10.80
CA ILE A 280 16.90 -4.96 -11.55
C ILE A 280 17.00 -3.70 -10.69
N GLN A 281 16.21 -3.58 -9.60
CA GLN A 281 16.12 -2.30 -8.89
C GLN A 281 15.97 -2.43 -7.36
N LYS A 282 16.86 -1.74 -6.64
CA LYS A 282 16.76 -1.51 -5.19
C LYS A 282 15.47 -0.72 -4.90
N ASN A 283 14.83 -0.99 -3.75
CA ASN A 283 13.57 -0.36 -3.28
C ASN A 283 12.28 -0.69 -4.07
N SER A 284 12.30 -1.55 -5.09
CA SER A 284 11.10 -1.95 -5.86
C SER A 284 9.94 -2.46 -4.99
N PHE A 285 10.25 -3.14 -3.88
CA PHE A 285 9.25 -3.56 -2.89
C PHE A 285 8.59 -2.37 -2.19
N GLN A 286 9.37 -1.39 -1.75
CA GLN A 286 8.88 -0.19 -1.07
C GLN A 286 7.99 0.62 -2.02
N THR A 287 8.39 0.78 -3.28
CA THR A 287 7.61 1.45 -4.33
C THR A 287 6.23 0.81 -4.51
N ARG A 288 6.17 -0.52 -4.65
CA ARG A 288 4.88 -1.25 -4.74
C ARG A 288 4.04 -1.14 -3.47
N SER A 289 4.69 -1.05 -2.31
CA SER A 289 3.98 -0.90 -1.04
C SER A 289 3.38 0.49 -0.87
N LEU A 290 4.06 1.53 -1.36
CA LEU A 290 3.53 2.90 -1.41
C LEU A 290 2.36 3.00 -2.40
N GLU A 291 2.49 2.40 -3.59
CA GLU A 291 1.39 2.31 -4.56
C GLU A 291 0.16 1.63 -3.95
N PHE A 292 0.36 0.52 -3.24
CA PHE A 292 -0.72 -0.18 -2.55
C PHE A 292 -1.45 0.72 -1.54
N VAL A 293 -0.73 1.51 -0.73
CA VAL A 293 -1.35 2.46 0.20
C VAL A 293 -2.17 3.53 -0.53
N VAL A 294 -1.64 4.07 -1.63
CA VAL A 294 -2.29 5.16 -2.38
C VAL A 294 -3.52 4.69 -3.15
N PHE A 295 -3.46 3.53 -3.83
CA PHE A 295 -4.50 3.13 -4.78
C PHE A 295 -5.34 1.93 -4.35
N LYS A 296 -4.80 1.02 -3.54
CA LYS A 296 -5.47 -0.25 -3.19
C LYS A 296 -5.99 -0.28 -1.76
N PHE A 297 -5.41 0.51 -0.86
CA PHE A 297 -5.92 0.68 0.50
C PHE A 297 -7.00 1.75 0.62
N ARG A 298 -7.24 2.50 -0.45
CA ARG A 298 -8.38 3.39 -0.57
C ARG A 298 -9.58 2.62 -1.08
N ARG A 299 -10.67 2.66 -0.33
CA ARG A 299 -11.97 2.15 -0.79
C ARG A 299 -12.43 3.01 -1.96
N LEU A 300 -12.50 2.41 -3.15
CA LEU A 300 -13.01 3.06 -4.36
C LEU A 300 -14.53 3.06 -4.30
N TYR A 301 -15.15 4.18 -4.67
CA TYR A 301 -16.60 4.29 -4.72
C TYR A 301 -17.03 4.90 -6.04
N THR A 302 -18.22 4.50 -6.49
CA THR A 302 -18.96 5.19 -7.54
C THR A 302 -20.35 5.55 -7.03
N ILE A 303 -20.96 6.56 -7.64
CA ILE A 303 -22.34 6.97 -7.35
C ILE A 303 -23.18 6.54 -8.54
N ASP A 304 -24.25 5.79 -8.27
CA ASP A 304 -25.29 5.60 -9.26
C ASP A 304 -26.17 6.86 -9.31
N HIS A 305 -26.16 7.57 -10.42
CA HIS A 305 -26.94 8.78 -10.64
C HIS A 305 -28.44 8.53 -10.69
N ASN A 306 -28.88 7.29 -10.98
CA ASN A 306 -30.30 6.94 -11.00
C ASN A 306 -30.87 6.83 -9.58
N SER A 307 -30.20 6.10 -8.69
CA SER A 307 -30.68 5.83 -7.33
C SER A 307 -30.05 6.73 -6.25
N GLY A 308 -28.96 7.42 -6.55
CA GLY A 308 -28.13 8.14 -5.59
C GLY A 308 -27.29 7.24 -4.68
N TYR A 309 -27.32 5.92 -4.86
CA TYR A 309 -26.55 5.00 -4.02
C TYR A 309 -25.05 5.12 -4.29
N ARG A 310 -24.28 5.09 -3.19
CA ARG A 310 -22.82 5.04 -3.22
C ARG A 310 -22.33 3.60 -3.13
N PHE A 311 -21.95 3.04 -4.27
CA PHE A 311 -21.42 1.69 -4.39
C PHE A 311 -19.93 1.64 -4.06
N LEU A 312 -19.52 0.66 -3.24
CA LEU A 312 -18.12 0.29 -3.06
C LEU A 312 -17.67 -0.54 -4.28
N ILE A 313 -16.56 -0.19 -4.90
CA ILE A 313 -15.93 -1.01 -5.95
C ILE A 313 -14.96 -1.96 -5.26
N ASP A 314 -15.24 -3.27 -5.33
CA ASP A 314 -14.44 -4.31 -4.68
C ASP A 314 -14.18 -5.47 -5.64
N SER A 315 -13.03 -5.43 -6.32
CA SER A 315 -12.59 -6.52 -7.19
C SER A 315 -12.24 -7.81 -6.42
N GLY A 316 -12.20 -7.77 -5.08
CA GLY A 316 -12.00 -8.95 -4.23
C GLY A 316 -13.29 -9.69 -3.89
N ALA A 317 -14.46 -9.14 -4.23
CA ALA A 317 -15.74 -9.80 -4.11
C ALA A 317 -16.09 -10.49 -5.43
N ASP A 318 -16.45 -11.78 -5.40
CA ASP A 318 -16.81 -12.52 -6.62
C ASP A 318 -18.12 -12.03 -7.25
N VAL A 319 -19.02 -11.45 -6.44
CA VAL A 319 -20.38 -11.07 -6.82
C VAL A 319 -20.74 -9.66 -6.36
N SER A 320 -21.62 -9.02 -7.11
CA SER A 320 -22.17 -7.70 -6.78
C SER A 320 -23.37 -7.83 -5.85
N VAL A 321 -23.37 -7.06 -4.76
CA VAL A 321 -24.39 -7.15 -3.69
C VAL A 321 -25.04 -5.81 -3.38
N THR A 322 -26.30 -5.86 -2.95
CA THR A 322 -27.06 -4.69 -2.49
C THR A 322 -27.74 -4.98 -1.14
N PRO A 323 -27.89 -3.98 -0.24
CA PRO A 323 -28.61 -4.16 1.01
C PRO A 323 -30.07 -4.55 0.79
N PRO A 324 -30.72 -5.27 1.74
CA PRO A 324 -32.15 -5.50 1.70
C PRO A 324 -32.92 -4.18 1.82
N SER A 325 -34.02 -4.10 1.08
CA SER A 325 -35.04 -3.08 1.33
C SER A 325 -35.82 -3.45 2.60
N SER A 326 -36.45 -2.48 3.26
CA SER A 326 -37.22 -2.64 4.50
C SER A 326 -38.24 -3.78 4.45
N ASP A 327 -38.72 -4.11 3.25
CA ASP A 327 -39.84 -5.03 3.05
C ASP A 327 -39.39 -6.49 2.85
N LYS A 328 -38.08 -6.76 2.80
CA LYS A 328 -37.53 -8.12 2.64
C LYS A 328 -37.13 -8.70 4.01
N THR A 329 -38.07 -9.38 4.66
CA THR A 329 -37.89 -9.99 5.99
C THR A 329 -37.46 -11.46 5.94
N HIS A 330 -37.62 -12.14 4.80
CA HIS A 330 -37.37 -13.58 4.70
C HIS A 330 -36.07 -13.90 3.96
N PRO A 331 -35.11 -14.59 4.62
CA PRO A 331 -33.92 -15.11 3.96
C PRO A 331 -34.27 -16.06 2.81
N SER A 332 -33.52 -15.98 1.72
CA SER A 332 -33.55 -16.98 0.65
C SER A 332 -32.50 -18.07 0.94
N SER A 333 -32.85 -19.33 0.69
CA SER A 333 -31.93 -20.47 0.83
C SER A 333 -31.09 -20.74 -0.42
N ASP A 334 -31.30 -20.02 -1.53
CA ASP A 334 -30.73 -20.40 -2.83
C ASP A 334 -29.23 -20.15 -2.94
N LYS A 335 -28.70 -19.13 -2.24
CA LYS A 335 -27.28 -18.77 -2.27
C LYS A 335 -26.80 -18.29 -0.90
N THR A 336 -25.80 -18.95 -0.32
CA THR A 336 -25.09 -18.44 0.86
C THR A 336 -23.81 -17.77 0.42
N LEU A 337 -23.64 -16.49 0.75
CA LEU A 337 -22.39 -15.78 0.52
C LEU A 337 -21.49 -15.89 1.75
N PHE A 338 -20.18 -15.75 1.55
CA PHE A 338 -19.22 -15.76 2.64
C PHE A 338 -18.36 -14.50 2.59
N ALA A 339 -18.17 -13.86 3.74
CA ALA A 339 -17.19 -12.79 3.87
C ALA A 339 -15.76 -13.36 3.81
N ALA A 340 -14.77 -12.50 3.58
CA ALA A 340 -13.36 -12.90 3.51
C ALA A 340 -12.83 -13.58 4.79
N ASN A 341 -13.50 -13.39 5.94
CA ASN A 341 -13.19 -14.06 7.20
C ASN A 341 -13.95 -15.38 7.41
N GLY A 342 -14.67 -15.88 6.40
CA GLY A 342 -15.46 -17.12 6.44
C GLY A 342 -16.83 -17.00 7.11
N THR A 343 -17.24 -15.80 7.54
CA THR A 343 -18.57 -15.62 8.15
C THR A 343 -19.66 -15.69 7.07
N PRO A 344 -20.72 -16.50 7.25
CA PRO A 344 -21.83 -16.55 6.30
C PRO A 344 -22.60 -15.23 6.29
N ILE A 345 -22.95 -14.77 5.09
CA ILE A 345 -23.77 -13.58 4.85
C ILE A 345 -25.14 -14.05 4.39
N VAL A 346 -26.17 -13.63 5.12
CA VAL A 346 -27.57 -13.93 4.80
C VAL A 346 -27.97 -13.23 3.50
N THR A 347 -28.67 -13.95 2.62
CA THR A 347 -29.16 -13.42 1.34
C THR A 347 -30.69 -13.41 1.30
N PHE A 348 -31.27 -12.56 0.44
CA PHE A 348 -32.71 -12.29 0.33
C PHE A 348 -33.17 -12.35 -1.15
N GLY A 349 -32.50 -13.19 -1.94
CA GLY A 349 -32.71 -13.36 -3.37
C GLY A 349 -31.95 -12.33 -4.22
N GLU A 350 -32.36 -12.16 -5.47
CA GLU A 350 -31.71 -11.31 -6.45
C GLU A 350 -32.56 -10.08 -6.80
N LYS A 351 -31.90 -9.03 -7.32
CA LYS A 351 -32.55 -7.80 -7.80
C LYS A 351 -31.81 -7.26 -9.01
N LEU A 352 -32.50 -7.12 -10.14
CA LEU A 352 -31.98 -6.42 -11.31
C LEU A 352 -31.99 -4.90 -11.04
N LEU A 353 -30.85 -4.24 -11.23
CA LEU A 353 -30.71 -2.78 -11.16
C LEU A 353 -30.20 -2.22 -12.48
N GLN A 354 -30.66 -1.02 -12.83
CA GLN A 354 -30.09 -0.21 -13.90
C GLN A 354 -29.23 0.90 -13.31
N LEU A 355 -27.92 0.76 -13.49
CA LEU A 355 -26.93 1.68 -12.94
C LEU A 355 -26.51 2.71 -13.98
N ASP A 356 -26.59 3.98 -13.61
CA ASP A 356 -25.90 5.08 -14.27
C ASP A 356 -24.71 5.51 -13.40
N ILE A 357 -23.53 4.99 -13.71
CA ILE A 357 -22.28 5.32 -12.99
C ILE A 357 -21.51 6.47 -13.65
N GLY A 358 -22.17 7.31 -14.46
CA GLY A 358 -21.55 8.46 -15.13
C GLY A 358 -20.72 8.07 -16.35
N LEU A 359 -20.97 6.89 -16.93
CA LEU A 359 -20.38 6.45 -18.19
C LEU A 359 -21.39 6.65 -19.33
N ARG A 360 -20.95 6.45 -20.58
CA ARG A 360 -21.77 6.71 -21.79
C ARG A 360 -23.04 5.85 -21.94
N ARG A 361 -23.32 4.94 -21.01
CA ARG A 361 -24.47 4.02 -21.03
C ARG A 361 -24.88 3.59 -19.63
N ASN A 362 -26.14 3.16 -19.51
CA ASN A 362 -26.64 2.49 -18.32
C ASN A 362 -26.26 1.00 -18.35
N PHE A 363 -25.99 0.44 -17.18
CA PHE A 363 -25.66 -0.97 -17.00
C PHE A 363 -26.80 -1.69 -16.29
N SER A 364 -27.39 -2.69 -16.94
CA SER A 364 -28.36 -3.58 -16.30
C SER A 364 -27.62 -4.74 -15.66
N TRP A 365 -27.70 -4.88 -14.34
CA TRP A 365 -26.98 -5.91 -13.60
C TRP A 365 -27.82 -6.56 -12.51
N VAL A 366 -27.67 -7.89 -12.37
CA VAL A 366 -28.37 -8.66 -11.34
C VAL A 366 -27.52 -8.64 -10.07
N PHE A 367 -28.05 -8.03 -9.02
CA PHE A 367 -27.43 -7.97 -7.71
C PHE A 367 -27.98 -9.06 -6.80
N ILE A 368 -27.12 -9.66 -5.98
CA ILE A 368 -27.58 -10.46 -4.85
C ILE A 368 -27.95 -9.53 -3.71
N VAL A 369 -29.17 -9.64 -3.20
CA VAL A 369 -29.60 -8.90 -2.02
C VAL A 369 -29.04 -9.61 -0.80
N ALA A 370 -28.16 -8.96 -0.05
CA ALA A 370 -27.43 -9.57 1.06
C ALA A 370 -27.41 -8.65 2.29
N GLN A 371 -27.27 -9.23 3.48
CA GLN A 371 -27.19 -8.48 4.74
C GLN A 371 -25.86 -7.71 4.86
N VAL A 372 -25.72 -6.66 4.05
CA VAL A 372 -24.56 -5.76 4.00
C VAL A 372 -25.02 -4.33 4.27
N GLN A 373 -24.16 -3.53 4.92
CA GLN A 373 -24.47 -2.12 5.21
C GLN A 373 -24.36 -1.21 3.99
N GLN A 374 -23.50 -1.58 3.03
CA GLN A 374 -23.22 -0.79 1.85
C GLN A 374 -23.30 -1.68 0.61
N PRO A 375 -23.87 -1.19 -0.51
CA PRO A 375 -23.84 -1.92 -1.77
C PRO A 375 -22.42 -2.02 -2.35
N ILE A 376 -22.11 -3.14 -2.98
CA ILE A 376 -20.78 -3.48 -3.51
C ILE A 376 -20.90 -3.89 -4.99
N LEU A 377 -20.03 -3.36 -5.82
CA LEU A 377 -19.77 -3.85 -7.18
C LEU A 377 -18.59 -4.81 -7.12
N GLY A 378 -18.87 -6.08 -7.39
CA GLY A 378 -17.90 -7.17 -7.41
C GLY A 378 -17.20 -7.35 -8.75
N ALA A 379 -16.35 -8.37 -8.82
CA ALA A 379 -15.62 -8.77 -10.02
C ALA A 379 -16.56 -9.13 -11.18
N ASP A 380 -17.72 -9.71 -10.88
CA ASP A 380 -18.78 -10.05 -11.84
C ASP A 380 -19.22 -8.84 -12.70
N PHE A 381 -19.48 -7.69 -12.06
CA PHE A 381 -19.81 -6.45 -12.75
C PHE A 381 -18.57 -5.82 -13.38
N CYS A 382 -17.45 -5.77 -12.65
CA CYS A 382 -16.23 -5.11 -13.11
C CYS A 382 -15.66 -5.74 -14.39
N HIS A 383 -15.80 -7.06 -14.58
CA HIS A 383 -15.33 -7.73 -15.79
C HIS A 383 -15.99 -7.17 -17.07
N ILE A 384 -17.27 -6.82 -17.00
CA ILE A 384 -18.02 -6.26 -18.14
C ILE A 384 -17.57 -4.84 -18.48
N LEU A 385 -17.10 -4.07 -17.51
CA LEU A 385 -16.52 -2.75 -17.77
C LEU A 385 -15.25 -2.85 -18.63
N THR A 386 -14.53 -3.97 -18.58
CA THR A 386 -13.28 -4.19 -19.32
C THR A 386 -13.44 -4.91 -20.66
N CYS A 387 -14.60 -5.51 -20.91
CA CYS A 387 -14.84 -6.34 -22.10
C CYS A 387 -15.63 -5.65 -23.22
N TYR A 388 -15.86 -4.33 -23.14
CA TYR A 388 -16.62 -3.57 -24.14
C TYR A 388 -16.03 -2.19 -24.41
#